data_AF-A0A8H6IJB7-F1
#
_entry.id   AF-A0A8H6IJB7-F1
#
_cell.length_a   1.000
_cell.length_b   1.000
_cell.length_c   1.000
_cell.angle_alpha   90.00
_cell.angle_beta   90.00
_cell.angle_gamma   90.00
#
_symmetry.space_group_name_H-M   'P 1'
#
loop_
_entity.id
_entity.type
_entity.pdbx_description
1 polymer ?
#
loop_
_entity_poly.entity_id
_entity_poly.type
_entity_poly.pdbx_seq_one_letter_code
_entity_poly.pdbx_strand_id
1 'polypeptide(L)' 'MALQKKMENTDQHRLPTNVKPFHYDLLMKTDLEALTFQGVVKISFDVVQETSSITLNTSNLTLDKVYAQHSFYNLTFAD' A
#
# COMPACT_ATOMS: atom_id res chain seq x y z
N MET A 1 -4.39 -43.36 -16.76
CA MET A 1 -4.68 -41.94 -17.05
C MET A 1 -5.21 -41.31 -15.79
N ALA A 2 -4.42 -40.46 -15.12
CA ALA A 2 -4.89 -39.67 -13.99
C ALA A 2 -4.72 -38.20 -14.38
N LEU A 3 -5.83 -37.46 -14.39
CA LEU A 3 -5.85 -36.03 -14.65
C LEU A 3 -5.43 -35.32 -13.36
N GLN A 4 -4.18 -34.87 -13.29
CA GLN A 4 -3.72 -34.01 -12.19
C GLN A 4 -4.41 -32.65 -12.34
N LYS A 5 -5.50 -32.42 -11.61
CA LYS A 5 -6.10 -31.08 -11.46
C LYS A 5 -5.07 -30.20 -10.75
N LYS A 6 -4.45 -29.28 -11.49
CA LYS A 6 -3.63 -28.20 -10.94
C LYS A 6 -4.50 -27.45 -9.94
N MET A 7 -4.21 -27.60 -8.65
CA MET A 7 -4.84 -26.78 -7.61
C MET A 7 -4.44 -25.34 -7.92
N GLU A 8 -5.38 -24.52 -8.39
CA GLU A 8 -5.15 -23.09 -8.49
C GLU A 8 -4.90 -22.57 -7.08
N ASN A 9 -3.71 -22.01 -6.88
CA ASN A 9 -3.34 -21.33 -5.66
C ASN A 9 -4.15 -20.03 -5.57
N THR A 10 -5.14 -19.99 -4.68
CA THR A 10 -6.09 -18.89 -4.48
C THR A 10 -5.45 -17.61 -3.89
N ASP A 11 -4.13 -17.61 -3.62
CA ASP A 11 -3.43 -16.54 -2.90
C ASP A 11 -2.51 -15.65 -3.76
N GLN A 12 -2.61 -15.66 -5.09
CA GLN A 12 -1.69 -14.90 -5.97
C GLN A 12 -1.68 -13.38 -5.74
N HIS A 13 -2.67 -12.82 -5.03
CA HIS A 13 -2.81 -11.38 -4.81
C HIS A 13 -2.81 -10.98 -3.33
N ARG A 14 -2.43 -11.87 -2.41
CA ARG A 14 -2.31 -11.53 -0.99
C ARG A 14 -1.00 -10.80 -0.74
N LEU A 15 -1.08 -9.66 -0.03
CA LEU A 15 0.09 -8.94 0.43
C LEU A 15 0.73 -9.64 1.65
N PRO A 16 2.04 -9.49 1.82
CA PRO A 16 2.72 -9.83 3.08
C PRO A 16 2.11 -9.13 4.30
N THR A 17 2.21 -9.74 5.48
CA THR A 17 1.61 -9.25 6.74
C THR A 17 2.60 -8.53 7.67
N ASN A 18 3.82 -8.27 7.20
CA ASN A 18 4.90 -7.58 7.91
C ASN A 18 4.65 -6.07 8.08
N VAL A 19 3.76 -5.48 7.29
CA VAL A 19 3.39 -4.06 7.35
C VAL A 19 1.88 -3.93 7.44
N LYS A 20 1.39 -3.16 8.42
CA LYS A 20 -0.04 -2.95 8.66
C LYS A 20 -0.41 -1.48 8.50
N PRO A 21 -1.11 -1.09 7.43
CA PRO A 21 -1.62 0.27 7.29
C PRO A 21 -2.74 0.54 8.28
N PHE A 22 -2.79 1.77 8.81
CA PHE A 22 -3.85 2.22 9.71
C PHE A 22 -4.52 3.52 9.25
N HIS A 23 -3.89 4.32 8.37
CA HIS A 23 -4.51 5.53 7.83
C HIS A 23 -4.07 5.85 6.41
N TYR A 24 -4.97 6.41 5.60
CA TYR A 24 -4.70 6.86 4.24
C TYR A 24 -5.21 8.29 4.08
N ASP A 25 -4.31 9.21 3.70
CA ASP A 25 -4.69 10.52 3.18
C ASP A 25 -4.69 10.45 1.64
N LEU A 26 -5.82 10.81 1.03
CA LEU A 26 -6.00 10.79 -0.41
C LEU A 26 -6.30 12.20 -0.91
N LEU A 27 -5.43 12.73 -1.76
CA LEU A 27 -5.68 13.96 -2.50
C LEU A 27 -5.78 13.60 -3.98
N MET A 28 -6.94 13.83 -4.58
CA MET A 28 -7.21 13.51 -5.98
C MET A 28 -7.71 14.74 -6.72
N LYS A 29 -7.16 14.97 -7.91
CA LYS A 29 -7.68 15.89 -8.92
C LYS A 29 -8.16 15.04 -10.10
N THR A 30 -9.43 15.21 -10.43
CA THR A 30 -10.07 14.53 -11.57
C THR A 30 -10.10 15.45 -12.79
N ASP A 31 -9.86 14.87 -13.95
CA ASP A 31 -10.11 15.48 -15.25
C ASP A 31 -11.24 14.70 -15.92
N LEU A 32 -12.43 15.31 -15.97
CA LEU A 32 -13.64 14.68 -16.48
C LEU A 32 -13.72 14.70 -18.01
N GLU A 33 -12.93 15.54 -18.69
CA GLU A 33 -12.87 15.58 -20.15
C GLU A 33 -11.91 14.50 -20.66
N ALA A 34 -10.73 14.41 -20.06
CA ALA A 34 -9.74 13.39 -20.40
C ALA A 34 -10.06 12.00 -19.80
N LEU A 35 -11.01 11.92 -18.87
CA LEU A 35 -11.33 10.71 -18.10
C LEU A 35 -10.12 10.16 -17.33
N THR A 36 -9.34 11.06 -16.75
CA THR A 36 -8.13 10.71 -15.99
C THR A 36 -8.17 11.31 -14.59
N PHE A 37 -7.27 10.86 -13.73
CA PHE A 37 -7.04 11.49 -12.43
C PHE A 37 -5.54 11.51 -12.14
N GLN A 38 -5.15 12.51 -11.35
CA GLN A 38 -3.84 12.55 -10.71
C GLN A 38 -4.00 12.86 -9.22
N GLY A 39 -3.03 12.49 -8.42
CA GLY A 39 -3.13 12.69 -7.00
C GLY A 39 -1.92 12.21 -6.22
N VAL A 40 -2.04 12.35 -4.91
CA VAL A 40 -1.05 11.88 -3.95
C VAL A 40 -1.78 11.04 -2.91
N VAL A 41 -1.18 9.91 -2.57
CA VAL A 41 -1.58 9.07 -1.45
C VAL A 41 -0.49 9.12 -0.39
N LYS A 42 -0.88 9.37 0.86
CA LYS A 42 -0.01 9.20 2.03
C LYS A 42 -0.55 8.05 2.86
N ILE A 43 0.30 7.08 3.14
CA ILE A 43 -0.07 5.86 3.86
C ILE A 43 0.66 5.88 5.19
N SER A 44 -0.10 5.87 6.28
CA SER A 44 0.44 5.68 7.63
C SER A 44 0.27 4.22 8.00
N PHE A 45 1.37 3.57 8.41
CA PHE A 45 1.43 2.15 8.67
C PHE A 45 2.44 1.83 9.78
N ASP A 46 2.23 0.67 10.40
CA ASP A 46 3.16 0.08 11.36
C ASP A 46 3.95 -1.05 10.70
N VAL A 47 5.26 -1.07 10.96
CA VAL A 47 6.13 -2.21 10.62
C VAL A 47 6.08 -3.18 11.78
N VAL A 48 5.28 -4.25 11.65
CA VAL A 48 5.05 -5.23 12.71
C VAL A 48 6.14 -6.31 12.76
N GLN A 49 6.88 -6.48 11.67
CA GLN A 49 8.02 -7.38 11.56
C GLN A 49 9.12 -6.67 10.76
N GLU A 50 10.38 -6.87 11.16
CA GLU A 50 11.53 -6.30 10.46
C GLU A 50 11.49 -6.63 8.96
N THR A 51 11.69 -5.61 8.14
CA THR A 51 11.61 -5.77 6.69
C THR A 51 12.43 -4.72 5.97
N SER A 52 12.93 -5.09 4.79
CA SER A 52 13.65 -4.21 3.88
C SER A 52 12.78 -3.70 2.71
N SER A 53 11.54 -4.18 2.59
CA SER A 53 10.64 -3.80 1.50
C SER A 53 9.19 -3.68 1.94
N ILE A 54 8.46 -2.82 1.23
CA ILE A 54 7.03 -2.60 1.43
C ILE A 54 6.34 -2.89 0.10
N THR A 55 5.39 -3.82 0.10
CA THR A 55 4.64 -4.22 -1.09
C THR A 55 3.23 -3.65 -1.05
N LEU A 56 2.81 -3.02 -2.14
CA LEU A 56 1.48 -2.41 -2.29
C LEU A 56 0.82 -2.92 -3.57
N ASN A 57 -0.52 -2.97 -3.56
CA ASN A 57 -1.28 -3.23 -4.78
C ASN A 57 -1.32 -1.98 -5.66
N THR A 58 -1.21 -2.18 -6.97
CA THR A 58 -1.38 -1.13 -7.99
C THR A 58 -2.10 -1.72 -9.20
N SER A 59 -2.90 -0.90 -9.88
CA SER A 59 -3.59 -1.27 -11.11
C SER A 59 -3.73 -0.04 -11.99
N ASN A 60 -3.12 -0.08 -13.18
CA ASN A 60 -3.18 0.99 -14.18
C ASN A 60 -2.79 2.38 -13.65
N LEU A 61 -1.84 2.46 -12.71
CA LEU A 61 -1.30 3.72 -12.18
C LEU A 61 0.13 3.94 -12.68
N THR A 62 0.42 5.17 -13.10
CA THR A 62 1.80 5.63 -13.29
C THR A 62 2.27 6.30 -12.00
N LEU A 63 3.37 5.81 -11.41
CA LEU A 63 3.94 6.35 -10.18
C LEU A 63 5.05 7.34 -10.52
N ASP A 64 4.93 8.58 -10.07
CA ASP A 64 5.94 9.63 -10.30
C ASP A 64 7.03 9.59 -9.21
N LYS A 65 6.64 9.82 -7.95
CA LYS A 65 7.57 9.92 -6.83
C LYS A 65 7.07 9.13 -5.62
N VAL A 66 8.01 8.53 -4.91
CA VAL A 66 7.76 7.75 -3.69
C VAL A 66 8.74 8.19 -2.61
N TYR A 67 8.22 8.45 -1.41
CA TYR A 67 9.02 8.79 -0.24
C TYR A 67 8.50 8.02 0.97
N ALA A 68 9.41 7.61 1.85
CA ALA A 68 9.09 7.05 3.14
C ALA A 68 9.68 7.96 4.22
N GLN A 69 8.90 8.21 5.27
CA GLN A 69 9.33 9.00 6.41
C GLN A 69 8.92 8.31 7.70
N HIS A 70 9.76 8.42 8.72
CA HIS A 70 9.38 8.03 10.07
C HIS A 70 8.66 9.21 10.74
N SER A 71 7.49 8.94 11.31
CA SER A 71 6.75 9.94 12.09
C SER A 71 7.04 9.74 13.56
N PHE A 72 7.68 10.71 14.20
CA PHE A 72 7.84 10.73 15.65
C PHE A 72 6.52 11.16 16.28
N TYR A 73 5.92 10.31 17.12
CA TYR A 73 4.88 10.76 18.04
C TYR A 73 5.57 11.45 19.22
N ASN A 74 5.32 12.75 19.39
CA ASN A 74 5.71 13.44 20.61
C ASN A 74 4.86 12.87 21.76
N LEU A 75 5.44 12.01 22.58
CA LEU A 75 4.88 11.67 23.88
C LEU A 75 5.09 12.88 24.78
N THR A 76 4.07 13.73 24.90
CA THR A 76 4.02 14.71 25.99
C THR A 76 3.88 13.92 27.28
N PHE A 77 5.00 13.72 27.99
CA PHE A 77 4.96 13.30 29.37
C PHE A 77 4.37 14.48 30.16
N ALA A 78 3.16 14.31 30.70
CA ALA A 78 2.65 15.20 31.72
C ALA A 78 3.42 14.88 33.00
N ASP A 79 4.16 15.87 33.51
CA ASP A 79 4.80 15.83 34.83
C ASP A 79 3.76 15.72 35.96
#